data_AF-A0A427G0K9-F1
#
_entry.id   AF-A0A427G0K9-F1
#
_cell.length_a   1.000
_cell.length_b   1.000
_cell.length_c   1.000
_cell.angle_alpha   90.00
_cell.angle_beta   90.00
_cell.angle_gamma   90.00
#
_symmetry.space_group_name_H-M   'P 1'
#
loop_
_entity.id
_entity.type
_entity.pdbx_description
1 polymer ?
#
loop_
_entity_poly.entity_id
_entity_poly.type
_entity_poly.pdbx_seq_one_letter_code
_entity_poly.pdbx_strand_id
1 'polypeptide(L)' 'MEKLSLEAKKAWFAKHRKANYAASLRLEGVWVQKGEDEIKLPTRAAALKAVRQIKA' A
#
# COMPACT_ATOMS: atom_id res chain seq x y z
N MET A 1 -28.73 8.71 18.96
CA MET A 1 -27.39 8.56 18.34
C MET A 1 -27.06 9.87 17.64
N GLU A 2 -26.00 10.56 18.07
CA GLU A 2 -25.49 11.70 17.30
C GLU A 2 -25.11 11.25 15.89
N LYS A 3 -25.46 12.05 14.88
CA LYS A 3 -25.05 11.77 13.50
C LYS A 3 -23.55 12.05 13.37
N LEU A 4 -22.75 11.01 13.11
CA LEU A 4 -21.34 11.18 12.75
C LEU A 4 -21.22 12.12 11.55
N SER A 5 -20.37 13.12 11.67
CA SER A 5 -20.05 14.02 10.56
C SER A 5 -19.32 13.30 9.43
N LEU A 6 -19.34 13.90 8.23
CA LEU A 6 -18.61 13.35 7.08
C LEU A 6 -17.10 13.41 7.32
N GLU A 7 -16.61 14.45 7.98
CA GLU A 7 -15.20 14.61 8.33
C GLU A 7 -14.73 13.48 9.25
N ALA A 8 -15.53 13.13 10.27
CA ALA A 8 -15.21 12.05 11.19
C ALA A 8 -15.09 10.70 10.46
N LYS A 9 -15.96 10.43 9.49
CA LYS A 9 -15.90 9.22 8.66
C LYS A 9 -14.64 9.20 7.80
N LYS A 10 -14.28 10.31 7.17
CA LYS A 10 -13.06 10.45 6.36
C LYS A 10 -11.80 10.25 7.20
N ALA A 11 -11.75 10.85 8.39
CA ALA A 11 -10.63 10.71 9.32
C ALA A 11 -10.46 9.24 9.76
N TRP A 12 -11.56 8.57 10.09
CA TRP A 12 -11.54 7.15 10.45
C TRP A 12 -11.04 6.27 9.31
N PHE A 13 -11.51 6.51 8.08
CA PHE A 13 -11.06 5.78 6.90
C PHE A 13 -9.56 6.00 6.64
N ALA A 14 -9.09 7.26 6.67
CA ALA A 14 -7.68 7.58 6.46
C ALA A 14 -6.77 6.86 7.45
N LYS A 15 -7.21 6.74 8.72
CA LYS A 15 -6.49 6.04 9.78
C LYS A 15 -6.39 4.53 9.55
N HIS A 16 -7.46 3.87 9.08
CA HIS A 16 -7.53 2.41 9.07
C HIS A 16 -7.37 1.76 7.69
N ARG A 17 -7.47 2.51 6.59
CA ARG A 17 -7.51 1.96 5.22
C ARG A 17 -6.38 0.98 4.91
N LYS A 18 -5.14 1.29 5.31
CA LYS A 18 -3.97 0.42 5.07
C LYS A 18 -4.06 -0.89 5.83
N ALA A 19 -4.37 -0.82 7.13
CA ALA A 19 -4.49 -2.00 7.99
C ALA A 19 -5.63 -2.92 7.53
N ASN A 20 -6.78 -2.33 7.17
CA ASN A 20 -7.94 -3.08 6.68
C ASN A 20 -7.65 -3.75 5.33
N TYR A 21 -6.97 -3.06 4.41
CA TYR A 21 -6.57 -3.66 3.13
C TYR A 21 -5.60 -4.83 3.32
N ALA A 22 -4.57 -4.66 4.15
CA ALA A 22 -3.66 -5.75 4.48
C ALA A 22 -4.37 -6.94 5.16
N ALA A 23 -5.38 -6.68 6.00
CA ALA A 23 -6.20 -7.75 6.57
C ALA A 23 -7.06 -8.46 5.50
N SER A 24 -7.64 -7.71 4.56
CA SER A 24 -8.39 -8.27 3.42
C SER A 24 -7.52 -9.22 2.60
N LEU A 25 -6.28 -8.81 2.29
CA LEU A 25 -5.34 -9.64 1.54
C LEU A 25 -5.03 -10.96 2.25
N ARG A 26 -4.93 -10.97 3.59
CA ARG A 26 -4.73 -12.20 4.36
C ARG A 26 -5.91 -13.16 4.24
N LEU A 27 -7.14 -12.65 4.14
CA LEU A 27 -8.33 -13.48 3.93
C LEU A 27 -8.30 -14.18 2.56
N GLU A 28 -7.66 -13.56 1.58
CA GLU A 28 -7.44 -14.12 0.23
C GLU A 28 -6.21 -15.03 0.15
N GLY A 29 -5.52 -15.27 1.27
CA GLY A 29 -4.30 -16.08 1.32
C GLY A 29 -3.03 -15.34 0.88
N VAL A 30 -3.10 -14.03 0.66
CA VAL A 30 -1.94 -13.19 0.31
C VAL A 30 -1.27 -12.70 1.59
N TRP A 31 -0.02 -13.13 1.80
CA TRP A 31 0.75 -12.72 2.98
C TRP A 31 1.56 -11.46 2.69
N VAL A 32 1.07 -10.31 3.16
CA VAL A 32 1.79 -9.04 3.06
C VAL A 32 2.80 -8.94 4.20
N GLN A 33 4.09 -8.76 3.86
CA GLN A 33 5.12 -8.54 4.88
C GLN A 33 5.05 -7.11 5.43
N LYS A 34 5.38 -6.95 6.71
CA LYS A 34 5.43 -5.63 7.35
C LYS A 34 6.53 -4.80 6.69
N GLY A 35 6.17 -3.67 6.08
CA GLY A 35 7.10 -2.77 5.40
C GLY A 35 7.18 -2.95 3.87
N GLU A 36 6.43 -3.88 3.27
CA GLU A 36 6.36 -3.97 1.80
C GLU A 36 5.82 -2.68 1.16
N ASP A 37 4.93 -1.96 1.85
CA ASP A 37 4.43 -0.66 1.40
C ASP A 37 5.45 0.48 1.56
N GLU A 38 6.57 0.24 2.26
CA GLU A 38 7.68 1.17 2.43
C GLU A 38 8.79 0.96 1.38
N ILE A 39 8.72 -0.13 0.60
CA ILE A 39 9.67 -0.41 -0.47
C ILE A 39 9.49 0.67 -1.54
N LYS A 40 10.43 1.61 -1.59
CA LYS A 40 10.47 2.63 -2.64
C LYS A 40 10.74 1.93 -3.97
N LEU A 41 9.72 1.96 -4.84
CA LEU A 41 9.88 1.49 -6.20
C LEU A 41 10.95 2.33 -6.93
N PRO A 42 11.79 1.71 -7.77
CA PRO A 42 12.78 2.43 -8.53
C PRO A 42 12.10 3.42 -9.48
N THR A 43 12.78 4.52 -9.74
CA THR A 43 12.34 5.43 -10.81
C THR A 43 12.41 4.71 -12.15
N ARG A 44 11.59 5.15 -13.12
CA ARG A 44 11.58 4.58 -14.47
C ARG A 44 12.98 4.55 -15.10
N ALA A 45 13.77 5.60 -14.90
CA ALA A 45 15.14 5.68 -15.40
C ALA A 45 16.06 4.63 -14.76
N ALA A 46 15.96 4.45 -13.43
CA ALA A 46 16.72 3.43 -12.71
C ALA A 46 16.35 2.01 -13.15
N ALA A 47 15.06 1.73 -13.34
CA ALA A 47 14.59 0.44 -13.84
C ALA A 47 15.10 0.14 -15.25
N LEU A 48 15.05 1.11 -16.17
CA LEU A 48 15.55 0.95 -17.54
C LEU A 48 17.07 0.71 -17.59
N LYS A 49 17.84 1.37 -16.72
CA LYS A 49 19.29 1.14 -16.61
C LYS A 49 19.59 -0.30 -16.17
N ALA A 50 18.90 -0.78 -15.13
CA ALA A 50 19.09 -2.13 -14.63
C ALA A 50 18.79 -3.20 -15.70
N VAL A 51 17.68 -3.04 -16.45
CA VAL A 51 17.32 -3.97 -17.54
C VAL A 51 18.38 -4.01 -18.65
N ARG A 52 18.96 -2.86 -19.00
CA ARG A 52 20.03 -2.79 -20.01
C ARG A 52 21.32 -3.48 -19.54
N GLN A 53 21.64 -3.39 -18.26
CA GLN A 53 22.81 -4.05 -17.66
C GLN A 53 22.67 -5.57 -17.60
N ILE A 54 21.45 -6.09 -17.45
CA ILE A 54 21.17 -7.54 -17.44
C ILE A 54 21.27 -8.17 -18.84
N LYS A 55 21.09 -7.37 -19.90
CA LYS A 55 21.11 -7.83 -21.30
C LYS A 55 22.48 -7.74 -21.99
N ALA A 56 23.49 -7.20 -21.30
CA ALA A 56 24.86 -7.10 -21.80
C ALA A 56 25.69 -8.28 -21.30
#